data_AF-A0A1Y1R1T4-F1
#
_entry.id   AF-A0A1Y1R1T4-F1
#
_cell.length_a   1.000
_cell.length_b   1.000
_cell.length_c   1.000
_cell.angle_alpha   90.00
_cell.angle_beta   90.00
_cell.angle_gamma   90.00
#
_symmetry.space_group_name_H-M   'P 1'
#
loop_
_entity.id
_entity.type
_entity.pdbx_description
1 polymer ?
#
loop_
_entity_poly.entity_id
_entity_poly.type
_entity_poly.pdbx_seq_one_letter_code
_entity_poly.pdbx_strand_id
1 'polypeptide(L)'
;MIQRMDDHIKVVILDMSDVNMVDMTAIIAMEKILNDLQKRNTGLVLNNLEPRIILKLRRAGIRKRKGDIDFERNMQESCRHAMTQLQLRS
;
A
#
# COMPACT_ATOMS: atom_id res chain seq x y z
N MET A 1 18.28 -1.30 -23.00
CA MET A 1 18.50 -1.35 -21.54
C MET A 1 17.27 -2.00 -20.92
N ILE A 2 17.46 -3.14 -20.28
CA ILE A 2 16.40 -4.05 -19.82
C ILE A 2 15.94 -3.57 -18.44
N GLN A 3 14.63 -3.34 -18.24
CA GLN A 3 14.05 -3.34 -16.90
C GLN A 3 12.70 -4.05 -16.92
N ARG A 4 12.75 -5.38 -17.09
CA ARG A 4 11.66 -6.26 -16.67
C ARG A 4 11.75 -6.34 -15.15
N MET A 5 11.05 -5.45 -14.45
CA MET A 5 10.80 -5.61 -13.02
C MET A 5 9.73 -6.68 -12.85
N ASP A 6 10.17 -7.83 -12.36
CA ASP A 6 9.44 -8.99 -11.84
C ASP A 6 7.89 -8.95 -11.86
N ASP A 7 7.28 -9.70 -12.79
CA ASP A 7 5.85 -10.07 -12.75
C ASP A 7 5.48 -10.98 -11.54
N HIS A 8 6.46 -11.28 -10.68
CA HIS A 8 6.33 -12.13 -9.51
C HIS A 8 5.93 -11.38 -8.24
N ILE A 9 6.04 -10.04 -8.19
CA ILE A 9 5.68 -9.27 -7.00
C ILE A 9 4.16 -9.09 -6.94
N LYS A 10 3.53 -9.81 -6.02
CA LYS A 10 2.06 -9.79 -5.84
C LYS A 10 1.58 -8.87 -4.72
N VAL A 11 2.42 -8.60 -3.72
CA VAL A 11 2.11 -7.68 -2.62
C VAL A 11 3.37 -6.91 -2.20
N VAL A 12 3.22 -5.61 -1.94
CA VAL A 12 4.26 -4.73 -1.40
C VAL A 12 3.82 -4.27 -0.01
N ILE A 13 4.71 -4.36 0.98
CA ILE A 13 4.51 -3.77 2.30
C ILE A 13 5.39 -2.52 2.39
N LEU A 14 4.78 -1.36 2.65
CA LEU A 14 5.48 -0.09 2.84
C LEU A 14 5.46 0.27 4.32
N ASP A 15 6.64 0.36 4.93
CA ASP A 15 6.80 0.78 6.32
C ASP A 15 6.73 2.31 6.43
N MET A 16 5.77 2.81 7.22
CA MET A 16 5.51 4.23 7.41
C MET A 16 5.93 4.73 8.81
N SER A 17 6.71 3.92 9.55
CA SER A 17 7.18 4.22 10.91
C SER A 17 7.87 5.59 11.05
N ASP A 18 8.66 5.99 10.05
CA ASP A 18 9.39 7.26 10.06
C ASP A 18 8.60 8.43 9.46
N VAL A 19 7.37 8.19 9.00
CA VAL A 19 6.53 9.20 8.33
C VAL A 19 5.51 9.74 9.32
N ASN A 20 5.82 10.90 9.89
CA ASN A 20 4.96 11.57 10.87
C ASN A 20 3.95 12.55 10.25
N MET A 21 4.10 12.89 8.97
CA MET A 21 3.21 13.82 8.27
C MET A 21 3.15 13.49 6.78
N VAL A 22 1.96 13.69 6.21
CA VAL A 22 1.71 13.60 4.77
C VAL A 22 0.99 14.89 4.34
N ASP A 23 1.51 15.55 3.31
CA ASP A 23 0.91 16.73 2.68
C ASP A 23 0.19 16.36 1.37
N MET A 24 -0.28 17.38 0.64
CA MET A 24 -1.01 17.16 -0.61
C MET A 24 -0.13 16.51 -1.69
N THR A 25 1.15 16.86 -1.74
CA THR A 25 2.11 16.32 -2.73
C THR A 25 2.37 14.84 -2.47
N ALA A 26 2.60 14.47 -1.22
CA ALA A 26 2.81 13.07 -0.83
C ALA A 26 1.56 12.21 -1.07
N ILE A 27 0.36 12.79 -0.91
CA ILE A 27 -0.90 12.12 -1.29
C ILE A 27 -0.95 11.85 -2.79
N ILE A 28 -0.66 12.84 -3.63
CA ILE A 28 -0.66 12.68 -5.10
C ILE A 28 0.37 11.61 -5.52
N ALA A 29 1.54 11.59 -4.89
CA ALA A 29 2.54 10.56 -5.14
C ALA A 29 2.03 9.16 -4.75
N MET A 30 1.36 9.03 -3.59
CA MET A 30 0.76 7.77 -3.14
C MET A 30 -0.32 7.28 -4.11
N GLU A 31 -1.16 8.15 -4.65
CA GLU A 31 -2.15 7.78 -5.66
C GLU A 31 -1.50 7.22 -6.93
N LYS A 32 -0.42 7.86 -7.39
CA LYS A 32 0.34 7.37 -8.56
C LYS A 32 0.93 5.98 -8.31
N ILE A 33 1.55 5.78 -7.15
CA ILE A 33 2.11 4.47 -6.75
C ILE A 33 1.01 3.42 -6.72
N LEU A 34 -0.14 3.72 -6.09
CA LEU A 34 -1.26 2.80 -6.00
C LEU A 34 -1.80 2.42 -7.38
N ASN A 35 -1.98 3.39 -8.27
CA ASN A 35 -2.44 3.16 -9.63
C ASN A 35 -1.46 2.29 -10.43
N ASP A 36 -0.16 2.51 -10.26
CA ASP A 36 0.86 1.73 -10.97
C ASP A 36 0.99 0.29 -10.43
N LEU A 37 0.81 0.09 -9.12
CA LEU A 37 0.72 -1.25 -8.53
C LEU A 37 -0.55 -1.99 -8.97
N GLN A 38 -1.71 -1.31 -9.01
CA GLN A 38 -2.95 -1.89 -9.48
C GLN A 38 -2.86 -2.37 -10.94
N LYS A 39 -2.24 -1.59 -11.84
CA LYS A 39 -2.00 -1.99 -13.25
C LYS A 39 -1.16 -3.27 -13.37
N ARG A 40 -0.29 -3.53 -12.39
CA ARG A 40 0.57 -4.72 -12.32
C ARG A 40 -0.07 -5.87 -11.56
N ASN A 41 -1.32 -5.70 -11.11
CA ASN A 41 -2.02 -6.66 -10.27
C ASN A 41 -1.27 -6.95 -8.95
N THR A 42 -0.61 -5.93 -8.39
CA THR A 42 0.15 -5.97 -7.14
C THR A 42 -0.61 -5.22 -6.05
N GLY A 43 -0.81 -5.85 -4.89
CA GLY A 43 -1.42 -5.23 -3.72
C GLY A 43 -0.42 -4.39 -2.91
N LEU A 44 -0.93 -3.43 -2.14
CA LEU A 44 -0.16 -2.58 -1.23
C LEU A 44 -0.68 -2.73 0.21
N VAL A 45 0.24 -2.84 1.16
CA VAL A 45 -0.05 -2.79 2.60
C VAL A 45 0.78 -1.66 3.20
N LEU A 46 0.12 -0.63 3.74
CA LEU A 46 0.81 0.41 4.50
C LEU A 46 0.93 -0.03 5.96
N ASN A 47 2.16 -0.30 6.37
CA ASN A 47 2.51 -0.71 7.73
C ASN A 47 2.76 0.50 8.63
N ASN A 48 2.47 0.33 9.92
CA ASN A 48 2.69 1.30 10.99
C ASN A 48 2.08 2.68 10.70
N LEU A 49 0.90 2.69 10.06
CA LEU A 49 0.27 3.93 9.66
C LEU A 49 -0.47 4.58 10.84
N GLU A 50 -0.08 5.81 11.19
CA GLU A 50 -0.75 6.52 12.27
C GLU A 50 -2.20 6.92 11.92
N PRO A 51 -3.13 6.91 12.88
CA PRO A 51 -4.54 7.26 12.65
C PRO A 51 -4.77 8.61 11.95
N ARG A 52 -3.92 9.61 12.23
CA ARG A 52 -3.99 10.94 11.60
C ARG A 52 -3.68 10.89 10.09
N ILE A 53 -2.74 10.04 9.69
CA ILE A 53 -2.38 9.85 8.28
C ILE A 53 -3.49 9.08 7.56
N ILE A 54 -4.05 8.04 8.20
CA ILE A 54 -5.21 7.30 7.67
C ILE A 54 -6.36 8.27 7.36
N LEU A 55 -6.63 9.24 8.25
CA LEU A 55 -7.69 10.23 8.03
C LEU A 55 -7.40 11.14 6.83
N LYS A 56 -6.14 11.57 6.64
CA LYS A 56 -5.74 12.37 5.47
C LYS A 56 -5.90 11.59 4.17
N LEU A 57 -5.45 10.33 4.13
CA LEU A 57 -5.62 9.44 2.98
C LEU A 57 -7.10 9.26 2.63
N ARG A 58 -7.95 9.02 3.64
CA ARG A 58 -9.41 8.89 3.43
C ARG A 58 -10.06 10.15 2.87
N ARG A 59 -9.63 11.33 3.32
CA ARG A 59 -10.12 12.63 2.82
C ARG A 59 -9.70 12.89 1.38
N ALA A 60 -8.56 12.35 0.97
CA ALA A 60 -8.11 12.37 -0.42
C ALA A 60 -8.76 11.28 -1.30
N GLY A 61 -9.60 10.41 -0.73
CA GLY A 61 -10.24 9.32 -1.49
C GLY A 61 -9.47 8.00 -1.50
N ILE A 62 -8.26 7.95 -0.90
CA ILE A 62 -7.50 6.72 -0.71
C ILE A 62 -8.12 5.96 0.48
N ARG A 63 -8.88 4.92 0.15
CA ARG A 63 -9.59 4.06 1.13
C ARG A 63 -9.15 2.62 0.98
N LYS A 64 -9.24 1.87 2.08
CA LYS A 64 -9.02 0.43 2.13
C LYS A 64 -9.84 -0.26 1.03
N ARG A 65 -9.18 -1.06 0.21
CA ARG A 65 -9.80 -1.89 -0.83
C ARG A 65 -9.14 -3.25 -0.79
N LYS A 66 -9.92 -4.28 -0.48
CA LYS A 66 -9.44 -5.65 -0.30
C LYS A 66 -8.65 -6.09 -1.54
N GLY A 67 -7.41 -6.52 -1.33
CA GLY A 67 -6.51 -6.95 -2.40
C GLY A 67 -5.72 -5.83 -3.07
N ASP A 68 -6.15 -4.57 -2.99
CA ASP A 68 -5.47 -3.42 -3.62
C ASP A 68 -4.67 -2.60 -2.61
N ILE A 69 -5.31 -2.14 -1.55
CA ILE A 69 -4.67 -1.34 -0.50
C ILE A 69 -5.26 -1.66 0.87
N ASP A 70 -4.38 -2.03 1.80
CA ASP A 70 -4.70 -2.25 3.21
C ASP A 70 -3.81 -1.40 4.12
N PHE A 71 -4.29 -1.16 5.34
CA PHE A 71 -3.61 -0.36 6.36
C PHE A 71 -3.48 -1.20 7.63
N GLU A 72 -2.25 -1.33 8.13
CA GLU A 72 -1.96 -2.13 9.31
C GLU A 72 -1.11 -1.37 10.32
N ARG A 73 -1.19 -1.82 11.57
CA ARG A 73 -0.58 -1.14 12.73
C ARG A 73 0.81 -1.67 13.09
N ASN A 74 1.19 -2.83 12.58
CA ASN A 74 2.49 -3.45 12.84
C ASN A 74 2.86 -4.45 11.74
N MET A 75 4.14 -4.82 11.71
CA MET A 75 4.71 -5.63 10.64
C MET A 75 4.11 -7.05 10.63
N GLN A 76 3.81 -7.63 11.79
CA GLN A 76 3.23 -8.97 11.90
C GLN A 76 1.84 -9.02 11.22
N GLU A 77 0.99 -8.03 11.50
CA GLU A 77 -0.32 -7.89 10.87
C GLU A 77 -0.19 -7.61 9.37
N SER A 78 0.78 -6.78 8.98
CA SER A 78 1.06 -6.49 7.57
C SER A 78 1.44 -7.76 6.79
N CYS A 79 2.33 -8.58 7.33
CA CYS A 79 2.71 -9.86 6.74
C CYS A 79 1.54 -10.83 6.67
N ARG A 80 0.74 -10.94 7.74
CA ARG A 80 -0.45 -11.80 7.76
C ARG A 80 -1.43 -11.39 6.66
N HIS A 81 -1.72 -10.10 6.53
CA HIS A 81 -2.63 -9.60 5.51
C HIS A 81 -2.09 -9.78 4.10
N ALA A 82 -0.79 -9.55 3.90
CA ALA A 82 -0.13 -9.81 2.62
C ALA A 82 -0.26 -11.27 2.20
N MET A 83 -0.07 -12.22 3.13
CA MET A 83 -0.28 -13.64 2.87
C MET A 83 -1.73 -13.97 2.49
N THR A 84 -2.71 -13.33 3.14
CA THR A 84 -4.14 -13.48 2.75
C THR A 84 -4.41 -12.87 1.38
N GLN A 85 -3.81 -11.72 1.04
CA GLN A 85 -3.95 -11.11 -0.28
C GLN A 85 -3.34 -11.98 -1.40
N LEU A 86 -2.21 -12.65 -1.13
CA LEU A 86 -1.59 -13.59 -2.06
C LEU A 86 -2.55 -14.70 -2.47
N GLN A 87 -3.26 -15.28 -1.50
CA GLN A 87 -4.24 -16.36 -1.73
C GLN A 87 -5.48 -15.90 -2.54
N LEU A 88 -5.82 -14.62 -2.50
CA LEU A 88 -6.94 -14.07 -3.29
C LEU A 88 -6.56 -13.83 -4.76
N ARG A 89 -5.27 -13.81 -5.06
CA ARG A 89 -4.70 -13.44 -6.38
C ARG A 89 -4.10 -14.64 -7.13
N SER A 90 -4.15 -15.84 -6.54
CA SER A 90 -3.75 -17.15 -7.11
C SER A 90 -4.95 -17.90 -7.66
#